data_AF-A0A378TGK6-F1
#
_entry.id   AF-A0A378TGK6-F1
#
_cell.length_a   1.000
_cell.length_b   1.000
_cell.length_c   1.000
_cell.angle_alpha   90.00
_cell.angle_beta   90.00
_cell.angle_gamma   90.00
#
_symmetry.space_group_name_H-M   'P 1'
#
loop_
_entity.id
_entity.type
_entity.pdbx_description
1 polymer ?
#
loop_
_entity_poly.entity_id
_entity_poly.type
_entity_poly.pdbx_seq_one_letter_code
_entity_poly.pdbx_strand_id
1 'polypeptide(L)'
;MSGSSVAVAGQKLHRQLAQLLAAPLLASDHDPLDLVRDAAHIRSGAGALMAAAVQQARDAGSTWQGIGQVLGVSRQTVFQKYGKPTDPRNGEVMNTSPLLDAIDLAR
;
A
#
# COMPACT_ATOMS: atom_id res chain seq x y z
N MET A 1 11.82 7.20 -11.05
CA MET A 1 11.22 8.30 -10.27
C MET A 1 10.65 7.86 -8.90
N SER A 2 11.06 6.72 -8.35
CA SER A 2 10.40 6.09 -7.20
C SER A 2 10.65 6.76 -5.84
N GLY A 3 11.76 7.50 -5.70
CA GLY A 3 12.01 8.31 -4.49
C GLY A 3 11.02 9.46 -4.31
N SER A 4 10.48 10.01 -5.40
CA SER A 4 9.41 11.01 -5.32
C SER A 4 8.10 10.40 -4.80
N SER A 5 7.83 9.11 -5.06
CA SER A 5 6.59 8.45 -4.63
C SER A 5 6.56 8.24 -3.12
N VAL A 6 7.68 7.81 -2.52
CA VAL A 6 7.81 7.68 -1.07
C VAL A 6 7.64 9.02 -0.36
N ALA A 7 8.31 10.06 -0.86
CA ALA A 7 8.20 11.41 -0.30
C ALA A 7 6.75 11.94 -0.34
N VAL A 8 6.07 11.79 -1.47
CA VAL A 8 4.66 12.21 -1.64
C VAL A 8 3.73 11.42 -0.71
N ALA A 9 3.89 10.09 -0.63
CA ALA A 9 3.08 9.27 0.27
C ALA A 9 3.29 9.64 1.74
N GLY A 10 4.55 9.90 2.14
CA GLY A 10 4.91 10.33 3.48
C GLY A 10 4.30 11.70 3.82
N GLN A 11 4.37 12.66 2.90
CA GLN A 11 3.79 13.99 3.11
C GLN A 11 2.26 13.96 3.19
N LYS A 12 1.60 13.07 2.45
CA LYS A 12 0.16 12.84 2.57
C LYS A 12 -0.21 12.29 3.95
N LEU A 13 0.49 11.24 4.40
CA LEU A 13 0.26 10.64 5.72
C LEU A 13 0.49 11.66 6.84
N HIS A 14 1.56 12.46 6.75
CA HIS A 14 1.85 13.51 7.71
C HIS A 14 0.71 14.54 7.81
N ARG A 15 0.16 14.99 6.67
CA ARG A 15 -1.01 15.89 6.67
C ARG A 15 -2.23 15.26 7.33
N GLN A 16 -2.52 13.98 7.04
CA GLN A 16 -3.66 13.28 7.65
C GLN A 16 -3.49 13.16 9.17
N LEU A 17 -2.28 12.84 9.65
CA LEU A 17 -1.97 12.80 11.08
C LEU A 17 -2.11 14.18 11.73
N ALA A 18 -1.60 15.24 11.09
CA ALA A 18 -1.72 16.61 11.60
C ALA A 18 -3.19 17.05 11.72
N GLN A 19 -4.03 16.68 10.73
CA GLN A 19 -5.48 16.95 10.76
C GLN A 19 -6.17 16.23 11.92
N LEU A 20 -5.88 14.94 12.13
CA LEU A 20 -6.41 14.18 13.26
C LEU A 20 -6.02 14.83 14.60
N LEU A 21 -4.75 15.19 14.78
CA LEU A 21 -4.29 15.76 16.07
C LEU A 21 -4.89 17.14 16.36
N ALA A 22 -5.25 17.90 15.32
CA ALA A 22 -5.88 19.21 15.47
C ALA A 22 -7.39 19.14 15.78
N ALA A 23 -8.08 18.08 15.33
CA ALA A 23 -9.55 18.01 15.38
C ALA A 23 -10.14 17.87 16.81
N PRO A 24 -9.62 17.01 17.71
CA PRO A 24 -10.11 16.90 19.09
C PRO A 24 -9.82 18.13 19.94
N LEU A 25 -8.80 18.91 19.60
CA LEU A 25 -8.43 20.11 20.37
C LEU A 25 -9.39 21.28 20.15
N LEU A 26 -10.20 21.22 19.07
CA LEU A 26 -11.12 22.27 18.65
C LEU A 26 -12.60 21.92 18.86
N ALA A 27 -12.93 20.67 19.18
CA ALA A 27 -14.32 20.21 19.23
C ALA A 27 -14.59 19.33 20.46
N SER A 28 -15.43 19.83 21.36
CA SER A 28 -15.84 19.16 22.60
C SER A 28 -16.84 18.01 22.40
N ASP A 29 -17.22 17.69 21.15
CA ASP A 29 -18.25 16.69 20.83
C ASP A 29 -17.91 15.96 19.50
N HIS A 30 -16.87 15.12 19.50
CA HIS A 30 -16.54 14.27 18.36
C HIS A 30 -17.31 12.94 18.44
N ASP A 31 -18.00 12.56 17.36
CA ASP A 31 -18.60 11.23 17.22
C ASP A 31 -17.50 10.16 17.31
N PRO A 32 -17.59 9.16 18.21
CA PRO A 32 -16.65 8.05 18.27
C PRO A 32 -16.42 7.34 16.93
N LEU A 33 -17.39 7.34 16.03
CA LEU A 33 -17.24 6.77 14.69
C LEU A 33 -16.35 7.62 13.77
N ASP A 34 -16.28 8.93 13.96
CA ASP A 34 -15.34 9.79 13.21
C ASP A 34 -13.89 9.47 13.58
N LEU A 35 -13.61 9.23 14.87
CA LEU A 35 -12.29 8.79 15.31
C LEU A 35 -11.88 7.46 14.65
N VAL A 36 -12.81 6.52 14.50
CA VAL A 36 -12.55 5.24 13.82
C VAL A 36 -12.29 5.46 12.32
N ARG A 37 -13.06 6.33 11.65
CA ARG A 37 -12.87 6.67 10.23
C ARG A 37 -11.49 7.30 10.00
N ASP A 38 -11.08 8.23 10.86
CA ASP A 38 -9.79 8.90 10.71
C ASP A 38 -8.62 7.95 10.99
N ALA A 39 -8.74 7.09 12.01
CA ALA A 39 -7.75 6.04 12.26
C ALA A 39 -7.64 5.08 11.05
N ALA A 40 -8.75 4.75 10.40
CA ALA A 40 -8.75 3.96 9.17
C ALA A 40 -8.06 4.67 8.00
N HIS A 41 -8.27 5.98 7.84
CA HIS A 41 -7.57 6.79 6.84
C HIS A 41 -6.06 6.86 7.06
N ILE A 42 -5.61 7.01 8.30
CA ILE A 42 -4.19 6.97 8.67
C ILE A 42 -3.58 5.61 8.36
N ARG A 43 -4.27 4.52 8.76
CA ARG A 43 -3.83 3.15 8.45
C ARG A 43 -3.68 2.92 6.94
N SER A 44 -4.61 3.43 6.14
CA SER A 44 -4.55 3.38 4.68
C SER A 44 -3.35 4.17 4.12
N GLY A 45 -3.12 5.39 4.61
CA GLY A 45 -1.96 6.21 4.24
C GLY A 45 -0.62 5.57 4.58
N ALA A 46 -0.51 4.96 5.76
CA ALA A 46 0.67 4.19 6.16
C ALA A 46 0.89 2.96 5.26
N GLY A 47 -0.19 2.28 4.87
CA GLY A 47 -0.13 1.19 3.89
C GLY A 47 0.42 1.65 2.52
N ALA A 48 -0.04 2.80 2.04
CA ALA A 48 0.44 3.38 0.78
C ALA A 48 1.92 3.79 0.85
N LEU A 49 2.35 4.41 1.95
CA LEU A 49 3.76 4.72 2.19
C LEU A 49 4.63 3.45 2.20
N MET A 50 4.18 2.39 2.88
CA MET A 50 4.88 1.11 2.91
C MET A 50 5.01 0.51 1.51
N ALA A 51 3.95 0.52 0.71
CA ALA A 51 4.00 0.03 -0.67
C ALA A 51 5.00 0.82 -1.53
N ALA A 52 5.01 2.16 -1.40
CA ALA A 52 5.97 3.01 -2.10
C ALA A 52 7.42 2.71 -1.68
N ALA A 53 7.67 2.51 -0.39
CA ALA A 53 8.99 2.18 0.13
C ALA A 53 9.48 0.81 -0.34
N VAL A 54 8.59 -0.20 -0.35
CA VAL A 54 8.88 -1.53 -0.91
C VAL A 54 9.21 -1.43 -2.40
N GLN A 55 8.42 -0.68 -3.18
CA GLN A 55 8.70 -0.48 -4.60
C GLN A 55 10.04 0.23 -4.83
N GLN A 56 10.36 1.27 -4.05
CA GLN A 56 11.65 1.93 -4.12
C GLN A 56 12.81 0.97 -3.83
N ALA A 57 12.70 0.12 -2.81
CA ALA A 57 13.69 -0.89 -2.50
C ALA A 57 13.86 -1.90 -3.65
N ARG A 58 12.75 -2.33 -4.27
CA ARG A 58 12.77 -3.20 -5.44
C ARG A 58 13.47 -2.55 -6.64
N ASP A 59 13.19 -1.28 -6.91
CA ASP A 59 13.80 -0.52 -8.01
C ASP A 59 15.31 -0.29 -7.77
N ALA A 60 15.72 -0.22 -6.49
CA ALA A 60 17.13 -0.17 -6.10
C ALA A 60 17.82 -1.55 -6.10
N GLY A 61 17.15 -2.62 -6.54
CA GLY A 61 17.71 -3.97 -6.67
C GLY A 61 17.60 -4.85 -5.43
N SER A 62 16.96 -4.39 -4.34
CA SER A 62 16.78 -5.20 -3.12
C SER A 62 15.89 -6.41 -3.39
N THR A 63 16.28 -7.61 -2.97
CA THR A 63 15.50 -8.83 -3.23
C THR A 63 14.23 -8.92 -2.37
N TRP A 64 13.22 -9.67 -2.84
CA TRP A 64 12.03 -9.97 -2.03
C TRP A 64 12.35 -10.64 -0.69
N GLN A 65 13.41 -11.44 -0.65
CA GLN A 65 13.90 -12.05 0.59
C GLN A 65 14.46 -11.00 1.55
N GLY A 66 15.31 -10.08 1.07
CA GLY A 66 15.85 -9.01 1.91
C GLY A 66 14.75 -8.11 2.47
N ILE A 67 13.76 -7.77 1.66
CA ILE A 67 12.59 -6.99 2.12
C ILE A 67 11.78 -7.78 3.16
N GLY A 68 11.56 -9.08 2.94
CA GLY A 68 10.90 -9.95 3.91
C GLY A 68 11.61 -10.01 5.26
N GLN A 69 12.94 -10.10 5.25
CA GLN A 69 13.75 -10.08 6.47
C GLN A 69 13.57 -8.78 7.26
N VAL A 70 13.59 -7.62 6.59
CA VAL A 70 13.34 -6.32 7.24
C VAL A 70 11.93 -6.25 7.84
N LEU A 71 10.93 -6.82 7.15
CA LEU A 71 9.54 -6.82 7.59
C LEU A 71 9.19 -7.95 8.57
N GLY A 72 10.13 -8.86 8.88
CA GLY A 72 9.88 -10.03 9.74
C GLY A 72 8.90 -11.05 9.14
N VAL A 73 8.77 -11.11 7.81
CA VAL A 73 7.85 -12.02 7.11
C VAL A 73 8.55 -12.78 5.98
N SER A 74 7.92 -13.84 5.48
CA SER A 74 8.50 -14.65 4.40
C SER A 74 8.58 -13.87 3.07
N ARG A 75 9.51 -14.28 2.20
CA ARG A 75 9.60 -13.79 0.81
C ARG A 75 8.26 -13.89 0.08
N GLN A 76 7.56 -15.01 0.24
CA GLN A 76 6.28 -15.26 -0.43
C GLN A 76 5.20 -14.29 0.06
N THR A 77 5.16 -14.00 1.36
CA THR A 77 4.23 -13.02 1.95
C THR A 77 4.44 -11.62 1.37
N VAL A 78 5.71 -11.19 1.24
CA VAL A 78 6.02 -9.88 0.62
C VAL A 78 5.67 -9.87 -0.86
N PHE A 79 6.05 -10.92 -1.60
CA PHE A 79 5.77 -11.02 -3.03
C PHE A 79 4.26 -11.02 -3.31
N GLN A 80 3.47 -11.75 -2.53
CA GLN A 80 2.02 -11.78 -2.67
C GLN A 80 1.40 -10.41 -2.39
N LYS A 81 1.92 -9.68 -1.40
CA LYS A 81 1.35 -8.39 -0.97
C LYS A 81 1.76 -7.21 -1.85
N TYR A 82 3.00 -7.21 -2.35
CA TYR A 82 3.60 -6.04 -3.02
C TYR A 82 4.16 -6.34 -4.42
N GLY A 83 4.19 -7.60 -4.83
CA GLY A 83 4.59 -7.98 -6.19
C GLY A 83 3.51 -7.57 -7.19
N LYS A 84 3.92 -6.99 -8.33
CA LYS A 84 3.06 -6.90 -9.50
C LYS A 84 3.03 -8.29 -10.17
N PRO A 85 1.86 -8.79 -10.58
CA PRO A 85 1.78 -9.92 -11.49
C PRO A 85 2.56 -9.54 -12.75
N THR A 86 3.67 -10.20 -13.02
CA THR A 86 4.47 -9.99 -14.24
C THR A 86 4.57 -11.30 -14.98
N ASP A 87 4.37 -11.25 -16.29
CA ASP A 87 4.39 -12.42 -17.15
C ASP A 87 5.81 -13.01 -17.12
N PRO A 88 5.98 -14.29 -16.75
CA PRO A 88 7.29 -14.90 -16.62
C PRO A 88 8.04 -15.04 -17.95
N ARG A 89 7.37 -14.85 -19.10
CA ARG A 89 7.95 -15.01 -20.45
C ARG A 89 8.59 -13.74 -20.99
N ASN A 90 8.09 -12.56 -20.62
CA ASN A 90 8.56 -11.28 -21.16
C ASN A 90 8.76 -10.17 -20.10
N GLY A 91 8.38 -10.42 -18.83
CA GLY A 91 8.54 -9.46 -17.74
C GLY A 91 7.51 -8.31 -17.74
N GLU A 92 6.52 -8.33 -18.64
CA GLU A 92 5.48 -7.32 -18.69
C GLU A 92 4.46 -7.51 -17.55
N VAL A 93 3.84 -6.41 -17.10
CA VAL A 93 2.81 -6.47 -16.06
C VAL A 93 1.59 -7.21 -16.65
N MET A 94 1.21 -8.33 -16.05
CA MET A 94 0.02 -9.07 -16.44
C MET A 94 -1.22 -8.27 -16.06
N ASN A 95 -2.13 -8.11 -17.03
CA ASN A 95 -3.49 -7.70 -16.73
C ASN A 95 -4.18 -8.81 -15.92
N THR A 96 -4.49 -8.54 -14.65
CA THR A 96 -5.23 -9.45 -13.77
C THR A 96 -6.71 -9.12 -13.69
N SER A 97 -7.25 -8.41 -14.68
CA SER A 97 -8.70 -8.25 -14.81
C SER A 97 -9.32 -9.64 -14.92
N PRO A 98 -10.24 -10.01 -14.01
CA PRO A 98 -10.97 -11.26 -14.11
C PRO A 98 -11.66 -11.33 -15.48
N LEU A 99 -11.51 -12.45 -16.18
CA LEU A 99 -12.17 -12.67 -17.46
C LEU A 99 -13.68 -12.74 -17.21
N LEU A 100 -14.40 -11.68 -17.57
CA LEU A 100 -15.86 -11.58 -17.41
C LEU A 100 -16.59 -12.74 -18.12
N ASP A 101 -15.98 -13.30 -19.17
CA ASP A 101 -16.56 -14.35 -20.02
C ASP A 101 -16.29 -15.79 -19.51
N ALA A 102 -15.55 -15.98 -18.41
CA ALA A 102 -15.28 -17.32 -17.87
C ALA A 102 -16.54 -18.03 -17.33
N ILE A 103 -17.60 -17.26 -17.05
CA ILE A 103 -18.89 -17.78 -16.57
C ILE A 103 -19.70 -18.41 -17.73
N ASP A 104 -19.52 -17.93 -18.96
CA ASP A 104 -20.34 -18.36 -20.11
C ASP A 104 -19.80 -19.61 -20.83
N LEU A 105 -18.53 -19.96 -20.61
CA LEU A 105 -17.89 -21.15 -21.18
C LEU A 105 -18.11 -22.44 -20.38
N ALA A 106 -18.75 -22.36 -19.21
CA ALA A 106 -18.98 -23.48 -18.31
C ALA A 106 -20.42 -24.05 -18.37
N ARG A 107 -21.21 -23.68 -19.38
CA ARG A 107 -22.61 -24.09 -19.56
C ARG A 107 -22.79 -24.86 -20.87
#